data_AF-A0A535THH8-F1
#
_entry.id   AF-A0A535THH8-F1
#
_cell.length_a   1.000
_cell.length_b   1.000
_cell.length_c   1.000
_cell.angle_alpha   90.00
_cell.angle_beta   90.00
_cell.angle_gamma   90.00
#
_symmetry.space_group_name_H-M   'P 1'
#
loop_
_entity.id
_entity.type
_entity.pdbx_description
1 polymer ?
#
loop_
_entity_poly.entity_id
_entity_poly.type
_entity_poly.pdbx_seq_one_letter_code
_entity_poly.pdbx_strand_id
1 'polypeptide(L)'
;MASLGLPTLAEQGAVEARRMNSLRAPSLAGELEDVALIEDGRLPGPGGEIPFRLYSPAPDRTLPALLYVHGGGWVYGDLDTHDSVCRALARRAECVVLASAVLAQRSRDRDVPKLAAQVLIYPVTDCDFDTPSYRDAATGYGLTRDSMLWYWDQYLPDEARRVSPDASPLRAPDLSGLPPALVITCKLDPLASEGAAYAEALRSAGVRVEHLHEPDMIHGYIRMNGVVSRARKSWDDCARFLRRELTPHV
;
A
#
# COMPACT_ATOMS: atom_id res chain seq x y z
N MET A 1 16.17 24.83 0.75
CA MET A 1 17.08 24.59 -0.38
C MET A 1 16.25 24.58 -1.64
N ALA A 2 16.57 25.43 -2.61
CA ALA A 2 15.85 25.51 -3.89
C ALA A 2 15.92 24.16 -4.64
N SER A 3 14.81 23.78 -5.27
CA SER A 3 14.63 22.49 -5.95
C SER A 3 15.60 22.37 -7.14
N LEU A 4 15.92 21.13 -7.52
CA LEU A 4 16.70 20.76 -8.71
C LEU A 4 16.07 21.18 -10.06
N GLY A 5 15.12 22.13 -10.08
CA GLY A 5 14.41 22.57 -11.28
C GLY A 5 13.63 21.46 -11.99
N LEU A 6 13.35 20.35 -11.29
CA LEU A 6 12.59 19.24 -11.84
C LEU A 6 11.11 19.62 -11.91
N PRO A 7 10.40 19.30 -13.01
CA PRO A 7 8.99 19.59 -13.14
C PRO A 7 8.19 18.84 -12.08
N THR A 8 7.17 19.50 -11.54
CA THR A 8 6.15 18.91 -10.65
C THR A 8 5.32 17.85 -11.37
N LEU A 9 4.57 17.03 -10.63
CA LEU A 9 3.64 16.06 -11.26
C LEU A 9 2.57 16.75 -12.10
N ALA A 10 2.10 17.92 -11.67
CA ALA A 10 1.13 18.72 -12.42
C ALA A 10 1.70 19.18 -13.78
N GLU A 11 2.98 19.59 -13.81
CA GLU A 11 3.67 19.99 -15.04
C GLU A 11 4.02 18.80 -15.94
N GLN A 12 4.36 17.65 -15.37
CA GLN A 12 4.68 16.42 -16.13
C GLN A 12 3.42 15.76 -16.73
N GLY A 13 2.30 15.80 -16.02
CA GLY A 13 1.09 15.08 -16.36
C GLY A 13 1.15 13.57 -16.09
N ALA A 14 -0.01 12.92 -16.10
CA ALA A 14 -0.16 11.53 -15.66
C ALA A 14 0.58 10.51 -16.52
N VAL A 15 0.63 10.70 -17.84
CA VAL A 15 1.26 9.76 -18.77
C VAL A 15 2.78 9.69 -18.55
N GLU A 16 3.45 10.84 -18.46
CA GLU A 16 4.89 10.86 -18.23
C GLU A 16 5.24 10.45 -16.80
N ALA A 17 4.44 10.84 -15.80
CA ALA A 17 4.61 10.38 -14.42
C ALA A 17 4.59 8.84 -14.32
N ARG A 18 3.65 8.18 -15.02
CA ARG A 18 3.59 6.71 -15.14
C ARG A 18 4.87 6.15 -15.75
N ARG A 19 5.25 6.64 -16.93
CA ARG A 19 6.41 6.18 -17.67
C ARG A 19 7.69 6.31 -16.84
N MET A 20 7.88 7.46 -16.20
CA MET A 20 9.06 7.73 -15.38
C MET A 20 9.13 6.81 -14.15
N ASN A 21 7.99 6.54 -13.52
CA ASN A 21 7.92 5.61 -12.39
C ASN A 21 8.30 4.18 -12.80
N SER A 22 7.74 3.66 -13.91
CA SER A 22 8.04 2.30 -14.39
C SER A 22 9.52 2.14 -14.78
N LEU A 23 10.17 3.21 -15.27
CA LEU A 23 11.62 3.19 -15.57
C LEU A 23 12.49 3.25 -14.29
N ARG A 24 12.05 3.94 -13.24
CA ARG A 24 12.86 4.18 -12.04
C ARG A 24 12.68 3.13 -10.94
N ALA A 25 11.46 2.62 -10.74
CA ALA A 25 11.18 1.72 -9.61
C ALA A 25 12.06 0.45 -9.60
N PRO A 26 12.30 -0.24 -10.73
CA PRO A 26 13.13 -1.45 -10.74
C PRO A 26 14.57 -1.21 -10.30
N SER A 27 15.16 -0.05 -10.57
CA SER A 27 16.56 0.23 -10.18
C SER A 27 16.72 0.46 -8.68
N LEU A 28 15.65 0.84 -7.96
CA LEU A 28 15.64 1.02 -6.51
C LEU A 28 15.31 -0.27 -5.76
N ALA A 29 14.71 -1.26 -6.43
CA ALA A 29 14.29 -2.53 -5.83
C ALA A 29 15.48 -3.38 -5.34
N GLY A 30 16.65 -3.22 -5.96
CA GLY A 30 17.82 -4.04 -5.67
C GLY A 30 17.66 -5.48 -6.16
N GLU A 31 18.35 -6.42 -5.51
CA GLU A 31 18.23 -7.85 -5.82
C GLU A 31 16.83 -8.38 -5.48
N LEU A 32 16.25 -9.12 -6.43
CA LEU A 32 14.92 -9.72 -6.30
C LEU A 32 15.04 -11.09 -5.62
N GLU A 33 14.14 -11.36 -4.68
CA GLU A 33 14.07 -12.70 -4.09
C GLU A 33 13.51 -13.71 -5.10
N ASP A 34 14.14 -14.87 -5.18
CA ASP A 34 13.70 -15.95 -6.06
C ASP A 34 12.33 -16.49 -5.61
N VAL A 35 11.44 -16.90 -6.51
CA VAL A 35 10.14 -17.49 -6.13
C VAL A 35 9.88 -18.67 -7.05
N ALA A 36 9.44 -19.80 -6.48
CA ALA A 36 9.32 -21.06 -7.19
C ALA A 36 8.38 -21.00 -8.41
N LEU A 37 7.31 -20.18 -8.34
CA LEU A 37 6.42 -19.92 -9.46
C LEU A 37 6.04 -18.44 -9.50
N ILE A 38 6.10 -17.87 -10.71
CA ILE A 38 5.53 -16.57 -11.04
C ILE A 38 4.72 -16.71 -12.32
N GLU A 39 3.45 -16.34 -12.27
CA GLU A 39 2.53 -16.46 -13.40
C GLU A 39 1.73 -15.17 -13.59
N ASP A 40 1.73 -14.65 -14.81
CA ASP A 40 0.89 -13.52 -15.21
C ASP A 40 -0.43 -14.03 -15.78
N GLY A 41 -1.52 -13.38 -15.41
CA GLY A 41 -2.85 -13.74 -15.86
C GLY A 41 -3.82 -12.57 -15.89
N ARG A 42 -5.08 -12.86 -16.21
CA ARG A 42 -6.15 -11.87 -16.37
C ARG A 42 -7.44 -12.38 -15.77
N LEU A 43 -8.19 -11.49 -15.13
CA LEU A 43 -9.51 -11.76 -14.56
C LEU A 43 -10.54 -10.78 -15.13
N PRO A 44 -11.80 -11.19 -15.34
CA PRO A 44 -12.85 -10.26 -15.73
C PRO A 44 -13.13 -9.25 -14.60
N GLY A 45 -13.22 -7.97 -14.95
CA GLY A 45 -13.55 -6.88 -14.05
C GLY A 45 -14.63 -5.94 -14.63
N PRO A 46 -15.20 -5.05 -13.81
CA PRO A 46 -16.30 -4.17 -14.21
C PRO A 46 -15.93 -3.15 -15.31
N GLY A 47 -14.64 -2.87 -15.48
CA GLY A 47 -14.11 -1.97 -16.52
C GLY A 47 -13.31 -2.69 -17.60
N GLY A 48 -13.40 -4.02 -17.70
CA GLY A 48 -12.58 -4.86 -18.58
C GLY A 48 -11.67 -5.81 -17.80
N GLU A 49 -10.76 -6.48 -18.51
CA GLU A 49 -9.82 -7.42 -17.90
C GLU A 49 -8.86 -6.73 -16.93
N ILE A 50 -8.68 -7.32 -15.75
CA ILE A 50 -7.74 -6.90 -14.72
C ILE A 50 -6.52 -7.82 -14.81
N PRO A 51 -5.33 -7.30 -15.15
CA PRO A 51 -4.11 -8.10 -15.10
C PRO A 51 -3.74 -8.40 -13.64
N PHE A 52 -3.18 -9.59 -13.41
CA PHE A 52 -2.60 -9.98 -12.13
C PHE A 52 -1.26 -10.69 -12.35
N ARG A 53 -0.43 -10.70 -11.31
CA ARG A 53 0.73 -11.59 -11.17
C ARG A 53 0.57 -12.42 -9.91
N LEU A 54 0.68 -13.73 -10.04
CA LEU A 54 0.66 -14.71 -8.96
C LEU A 54 2.09 -15.10 -8.61
N TYR A 55 2.41 -15.10 -7.32
CA TYR A 55 3.69 -15.55 -6.78
C TYR A 55 3.43 -16.71 -5.82
N SER A 56 4.00 -17.88 -6.08
CA SER A 56 3.91 -19.03 -5.17
C SER A 56 5.30 -19.52 -4.75
N PRO A 57 5.61 -19.51 -3.43
CA PRO A 57 6.90 -19.99 -2.93
C PRO A 57 7.00 -21.53 -2.93
N ALA A 58 5.88 -22.24 -3.02
CA ALA A 58 5.81 -23.71 -3.08
C ALA A 58 4.54 -24.14 -3.84
N PRO A 59 4.57 -24.19 -5.18
CA PRO A 59 3.37 -24.43 -6.01
C PRO A 59 2.75 -25.83 -5.85
N ASP A 60 3.48 -26.76 -5.24
CA ASP A 60 3.04 -28.11 -4.89
C ASP A 60 2.28 -28.19 -3.56
N ARG A 61 2.20 -27.09 -2.79
CA ARG A 61 1.54 -27.02 -1.49
C ARG A 61 0.33 -26.09 -1.51
N THR A 62 -0.71 -26.43 -0.74
CA THR A 62 -1.79 -25.49 -0.42
C THR A 62 -1.31 -24.51 0.66
N LEU A 63 -1.30 -23.22 0.32
CA LEU A 63 -0.86 -22.13 1.19
C LEU A 63 -1.96 -21.08 1.35
N PRO A 64 -1.95 -20.27 2.42
CA PRO A 64 -2.82 -19.10 2.50
C PRO A 64 -2.48 -18.11 1.37
N ALA A 65 -3.44 -17.25 1.02
CA ALA A 65 -3.28 -16.26 -0.04
C ALA A 65 -3.34 -14.82 0.48
N LEU A 66 -2.48 -13.96 -0.05
CA LEU A 66 -2.44 -12.51 0.17
C LEU A 66 -2.84 -11.81 -1.13
N LEU A 67 -3.88 -10.96 -1.08
CA LEU A 67 -4.10 -9.99 -2.15
C LEU A 67 -3.27 -8.73 -1.89
N TYR A 68 -2.41 -8.36 -2.83
CA TYR A 68 -1.55 -7.18 -2.75
C TYR A 68 -2.01 -6.05 -3.67
N VAL A 69 -2.38 -4.91 -3.10
CA VAL A 69 -2.77 -3.70 -3.84
C VAL A 69 -1.58 -2.77 -3.97
N HIS A 70 -1.14 -2.48 -5.20
CA HIS A 70 0.00 -1.59 -5.40
C HIS A 70 -0.33 -0.12 -5.08
N GLY A 71 0.68 0.63 -4.64
CA GLY A 71 0.58 2.08 -4.47
C GLY A 71 0.90 2.85 -5.75
N GLY A 72 0.94 4.18 -5.64
CA GLY A 72 1.24 5.09 -6.76
C GLY A 72 0.16 6.16 -7.01
N GLY A 73 -0.56 6.53 -5.94
CA GLY A 73 -1.53 7.64 -5.97
C GLY A 73 -2.66 7.45 -6.98
N TRP A 74 -3.06 6.19 -7.23
CA TRP A 74 -4.06 5.79 -8.24
C TRP A 74 -3.72 6.17 -9.69
N VAL A 75 -2.63 6.89 -9.91
CA VAL A 75 -2.21 7.36 -11.22
C VAL A 75 -1.17 6.40 -11.78
N TYR A 76 -0.14 6.03 -11.03
CA TYR A 76 0.91 5.15 -11.53
C TYR A 76 1.13 3.94 -10.63
N GLY A 77 2.13 3.13 -11.01
CA GLY A 77 2.36 1.81 -10.45
C GLY A 77 1.80 0.74 -11.39
N ASP A 78 2.47 -0.40 -11.39
CA ASP A 78 2.17 -1.58 -12.17
C ASP A 78 2.73 -2.82 -11.44
N LEU A 79 2.54 -4.00 -12.03
CA LEU A 79 3.02 -5.26 -11.47
C LEU A 79 4.55 -5.27 -11.24
N ASP A 80 5.32 -4.65 -12.13
CA ASP A 80 6.78 -4.66 -12.09
C ASP A 80 7.32 -3.69 -11.01
N THR A 81 6.68 -2.55 -10.82
CA THR A 81 7.08 -1.55 -9.81
C THR A 81 7.00 -2.07 -8.37
N HIS A 82 6.24 -3.14 -8.12
CA HIS A 82 6.04 -3.75 -6.80
C HIS A 82 6.47 -5.23 -6.74
N ASP A 83 7.14 -5.72 -7.78
CA ASP A 83 7.55 -7.12 -7.95
C ASP A 83 8.46 -7.59 -6.79
N SER A 84 9.43 -6.76 -6.38
CA SER A 84 10.33 -7.08 -5.27
C SER A 84 9.61 -7.29 -3.93
N VAL A 85 8.64 -6.44 -3.62
CA VAL A 85 7.84 -6.54 -2.39
C VAL A 85 6.97 -7.79 -2.44
N CYS A 86 6.33 -8.07 -3.59
CA CYS A 86 5.46 -9.24 -3.73
C CYS A 86 6.25 -10.55 -3.59
N ARG A 87 7.43 -10.64 -4.21
CA ARG A 87 8.34 -11.79 -4.07
C ARG A 87 8.77 -12.00 -2.63
N ALA A 88 9.21 -10.93 -1.97
CA ALA A 88 9.65 -10.99 -0.58
C ALA A 88 8.52 -11.44 0.34
N LEU A 89 7.31 -10.90 0.17
CA LEU A 89 6.15 -11.32 0.96
C LEU A 89 5.78 -12.78 0.70
N ALA A 90 5.76 -13.23 -0.56
CA ALA A 90 5.47 -14.63 -0.90
C ALA A 90 6.44 -15.58 -0.21
N ARG A 91 7.75 -15.35 -0.35
CA ARG A 91 8.78 -16.18 0.30
C ARG A 91 8.72 -16.11 1.82
N ARG A 92 8.73 -14.90 2.37
CA ARG A 92 8.95 -14.69 3.80
C ARG A 92 7.69 -14.91 4.62
N ALA A 93 6.50 -14.74 4.06
CA ALA A 93 5.25 -15.06 4.76
C ALA A 93 4.77 -16.50 4.50
N GLU A 94 5.40 -17.22 3.56
CA GLU A 94 4.97 -18.54 3.09
C GLU A 94 3.50 -18.56 2.64
N CYS A 95 3.13 -17.56 1.84
CA CYS A 95 1.80 -17.43 1.27
C CYS A 95 1.88 -17.24 -0.26
N VAL A 96 0.79 -17.55 -0.94
CA VAL A 96 0.60 -17.15 -2.34
C VAL A 96 0.28 -15.66 -2.36
N VAL A 97 0.97 -14.87 -3.18
CA VAL A 97 0.65 -13.44 -3.36
C VAL A 97 -0.03 -13.26 -4.72
N LEU A 98 -1.20 -12.63 -4.71
CA LEU A 98 -1.92 -12.20 -5.91
C LEU A 98 -1.93 -10.66 -5.92
N ALA A 99 -1.24 -10.02 -6.86
CA ALA A 99 -1.24 -8.56 -6.92
C ALA A 99 -2.49 -8.04 -7.68
N SER A 100 -3.42 -7.37 -6.98
CA SER A 100 -4.62 -6.70 -7.54
C SER A 100 -5.25 -5.71 -6.52
N ALA A 101 -6.32 -4.98 -6.87
CA ALA A 101 -6.80 -3.81 -6.12
C ALA A 101 -7.94 -4.01 -5.09
N VAL A 102 -7.89 -3.21 -4.00
CA VAL A 102 -8.88 -2.80 -2.97
C VAL A 102 -9.87 -3.85 -2.44
N LEU A 103 -9.82 -4.22 -1.14
CA LEU A 103 -10.79 -5.19 -0.59
C LEU A 103 -11.27 -5.03 0.86
N ALA A 104 -10.51 -4.44 1.79
CA ALA A 104 -10.74 -4.74 3.22
C ALA A 104 -12.13 -4.39 3.76
N GLN A 105 -12.62 -3.16 3.55
CA GLN A 105 -13.94 -2.75 4.06
C GLN A 105 -15.08 -3.46 3.31
N ARG A 106 -14.93 -3.59 1.98
CA ARG A 106 -15.90 -4.31 1.15
C ARG A 106 -16.04 -5.78 1.53
N SER A 107 -14.97 -6.41 2.03
CA SER A 107 -15.01 -7.79 2.51
C SER A 107 -15.89 -7.97 3.75
N ARG A 108 -15.88 -7.01 4.68
CA ARG A 108 -16.80 -7.02 5.83
C ARG A 108 -18.24 -6.77 5.39
N ASP A 109 -18.47 -5.78 4.55
CA ASP A 109 -19.82 -5.24 4.26
C ASP A 109 -20.58 -5.98 3.16
N ARG A 110 -19.90 -6.83 2.38
CA ARG A 110 -20.49 -7.59 1.26
C ARG A 110 -20.38 -9.10 1.49
N ASP A 111 -21.16 -9.83 0.70
CA ASP A 111 -21.10 -11.29 0.63
C ASP A 111 -19.91 -11.75 -0.25
N VAL A 112 -18.71 -11.47 0.24
CA VAL A 112 -17.44 -11.91 -0.34
C VAL A 112 -16.58 -12.55 0.76
N PRO A 113 -15.55 -13.35 0.44
CA PRO A 113 -14.72 -14.00 1.45
C PRO A 113 -14.20 -13.01 2.49
N LYS A 114 -14.34 -13.37 3.77
CA LYS A 114 -13.84 -12.58 4.89
C LYS A 114 -12.31 -12.63 4.90
N LEU A 115 -11.67 -11.46 4.99
CA LEU A 115 -10.23 -11.38 5.14
C LEU A 115 -9.82 -11.86 6.54
N ALA A 116 -8.73 -12.63 6.62
CA ALA A 116 -8.15 -13.05 7.90
C ALA A 116 -7.26 -11.96 8.53
N ALA A 117 -6.68 -11.08 7.70
CA ALA A 117 -5.76 -10.04 8.13
C ALA A 117 -5.69 -8.89 7.12
N GLN A 118 -5.20 -7.73 7.54
CA GLN A 118 -4.89 -6.60 6.66
C GLN A 118 -3.50 -5.99 6.99
N VAL A 119 -2.72 -5.68 5.96
CA VAL A 119 -1.43 -5.00 6.08
C VAL A 119 -1.51 -3.67 5.33
N LEU A 120 -1.34 -2.58 6.04
CA LEU A 120 -1.53 -1.21 5.57
C LEU A 120 -0.19 -0.47 5.65
N ILE A 121 0.51 -0.38 4.51
CA ILE A 121 1.82 0.28 4.43
C ILE A 121 1.59 1.74 4.04
N TYR A 122 1.88 2.67 4.95
CA TYR A 122 1.68 4.13 4.84
C TYR A 122 0.39 4.50 4.07
N PRO A 123 -0.78 4.05 4.54
CA PRO A 123 -2.02 4.11 3.78
C PRO A 123 -2.51 5.55 3.61
N VAL A 124 -3.14 5.84 2.46
CA VAL A 124 -4.02 7.00 2.34
C VAL A 124 -5.36 6.64 2.97
N THR A 125 -5.81 7.39 3.97
CA THR A 125 -7.03 7.07 4.75
C THR A 125 -8.01 8.22 4.88
N ASP A 126 -7.61 9.43 4.53
CA ASP A 126 -8.48 10.60 4.55
C ASP A 126 -8.10 11.59 3.43
N CYS A 127 -8.96 12.59 3.21
CA CYS A 127 -8.74 13.70 2.30
C CYS A 127 -8.52 15.03 3.06
N ASP A 128 -8.03 14.97 4.31
CA ASP A 128 -7.65 16.14 5.10
C ASP A 128 -6.18 16.50 4.88
N PHE A 129 -5.94 17.51 4.06
CA PHE A 129 -4.60 17.98 3.71
C PHE A 129 -4.01 18.98 4.73
N ASP A 130 -4.65 19.17 5.87
CA ASP A 130 -4.24 20.09 6.93
C ASP A 130 -3.90 19.35 8.24
N THR A 131 -3.62 18.04 8.19
CA THR A 131 -3.06 17.33 9.34
C THR A 131 -1.63 17.83 9.68
N PRO A 132 -1.12 17.60 10.91
CA PRO A 132 0.24 18.00 11.28
C PRO A 132 1.31 17.49 10.29
N SER A 133 1.24 16.22 9.86
CA SER A 133 2.21 15.67 8.91
C SER A 133 2.12 16.28 7.51
N TYR A 134 0.92 16.64 7.03
CA TYR A 134 0.78 17.38 5.77
C TYR A 134 1.41 18.77 5.80
N ARG A 135 1.57 19.37 6.99
CA ARG A 135 2.32 20.62 7.19
C ARG A 135 3.81 20.38 7.37
N ASP A 136 4.19 19.47 8.27
CA ASP A 136 5.57 19.29 8.72
C ASP A 136 6.43 18.54 7.69
N ALA A 137 5.84 17.60 6.95
CA ALA A 137 6.49 16.81 5.90
C ALA A 137 6.02 17.21 4.48
N ALA A 138 5.50 18.43 4.32
CA ALA A 138 4.86 18.91 3.08
C ALA A 138 5.76 18.81 1.83
N THR A 139 7.08 18.97 1.99
CA THR A 139 8.05 19.00 0.88
C THR A 139 9.41 18.42 1.34
N GLY A 140 10.27 18.06 0.38
CA GLY A 140 11.66 17.66 0.66
C GLY A 140 11.91 16.18 0.93
N TYR A 141 10.86 15.36 1.05
CA TYR A 141 10.95 13.94 1.42
C TYR A 141 10.37 12.99 0.35
N GLY A 142 10.35 13.41 -0.91
CA GLY A 142 9.77 12.64 -2.01
C GLY A 142 8.29 12.97 -2.21
N LEU A 143 7.38 12.29 -1.50
CA LEU A 143 5.95 12.61 -1.56
C LEU A 143 5.70 14.00 -0.95
N THR A 144 4.92 14.83 -1.64
CA THR A 144 4.59 16.20 -1.19
C THR A 144 3.09 16.37 -1.02
N ARG A 145 2.68 17.43 -0.29
CA ARG A 145 1.29 17.85 -0.19
C ARG A 145 0.69 18.14 -1.57
N ASP A 146 1.41 18.86 -2.42
CA ASP A 146 0.96 19.20 -3.77
C ASP A 146 0.81 17.97 -4.66
N SER A 147 1.70 16.97 -4.53
CA SER A 147 1.53 15.68 -5.21
C SER A 147 0.26 14.97 -4.76
N MET A 148 -0.05 14.98 -3.47
CA MET A 148 -1.28 14.37 -2.95
C MET A 148 -2.54 15.07 -3.43
N LEU A 149 -2.57 16.40 -3.43
CA LEU A 149 -3.69 17.17 -4.01
C LEU A 149 -3.90 16.77 -5.47
N TRP A 150 -2.81 16.74 -6.25
CA TRP A 150 -2.87 16.33 -7.64
C TRP A 150 -3.38 14.90 -7.83
N TYR A 151 -2.92 13.92 -7.03
CA TYR A 151 -3.44 12.54 -7.09
C TYR A 151 -4.94 12.47 -6.82
N TRP A 152 -5.42 13.19 -5.80
CA TRP A 152 -6.84 13.25 -5.49
C TRP A 152 -7.65 13.88 -6.61
N ASP A 153 -7.13 14.91 -7.28
CA ASP A 153 -7.77 15.52 -8.46
C ASP A 153 -7.85 14.55 -9.64
N GLN A 154 -6.85 13.69 -9.82
CA GLN A 154 -6.89 12.65 -10.86
C GLN A 154 -7.88 11.52 -10.51
N TYR A 155 -7.90 11.08 -9.24
CA TYR A 155 -8.66 9.91 -8.82
C TYR A 155 -10.14 10.20 -8.58
N LEU A 156 -10.43 11.29 -7.86
CA LEU A 156 -11.78 11.68 -7.49
C LEU A 156 -11.89 13.22 -7.55
N PRO A 157 -12.09 13.79 -8.76
CA PRO A 157 -12.12 15.24 -8.96
C PRO A 157 -13.30 15.94 -8.27
N ASP A 158 -14.38 15.20 -8.00
CA ASP A 158 -15.50 15.70 -7.19
C ASP A 158 -15.14 15.64 -5.70
N GLU A 159 -14.69 16.78 -5.16
CA GLU A 159 -14.26 16.92 -3.76
C GLU A 159 -15.33 16.49 -2.75
N ALA A 160 -16.61 16.76 -3.03
CA ALA A 160 -17.71 16.42 -2.14
C ALA A 160 -17.85 14.90 -1.93
N ARG A 161 -17.31 14.08 -2.85
CA ARG A 161 -17.33 12.62 -2.75
C ARG A 161 -16.14 12.05 -2.01
N ARG A 162 -15.06 12.81 -1.80
CA ARG A 162 -13.83 12.34 -1.15
C ARG A 162 -14.06 11.92 0.30
N VAL A 163 -15.04 12.52 0.98
CA VAL A 163 -15.42 12.17 2.36
C VAL A 163 -16.14 10.82 2.50
N SER A 164 -16.52 10.18 1.39
CA SER A 164 -17.13 8.85 1.41
C SER A 164 -16.16 7.82 2.01
N PRO A 165 -16.61 6.87 2.84
CA PRO A 165 -15.75 5.81 3.39
C PRO A 165 -15.03 4.96 2.35
N ASP A 166 -15.58 4.84 1.13
CA ASP A 166 -14.93 4.15 0.00
C ASP A 166 -13.64 4.85 -0.47
N ALA A 167 -13.48 6.15 -0.19
CA ALA A 167 -12.32 6.95 -0.55
C ALA A 167 -11.51 7.40 0.68
N SER A 168 -12.19 7.78 1.77
CA SER A 168 -11.61 8.18 3.05
C SER A 168 -12.04 7.17 4.14
N PRO A 169 -11.41 5.99 4.21
CA PRO A 169 -11.80 4.91 5.12
C PRO A 169 -11.78 5.31 6.60
N LEU A 170 -11.00 6.33 7.00
CA LEU A 170 -11.02 6.90 8.35
C LEU A 170 -12.38 7.49 8.74
N ARG A 171 -13.18 7.89 7.76
CA ARG A 171 -14.52 8.47 7.97
C ARG A 171 -15.63 7.43 8.04
N ALA A 172 -15.31 6.14 8.03
CA ALA A 172 -16.31 5.10 8.17
C ALA A 172 -17.04 5.25 9.53
N PRO A 173 -18.38 5.16 9.56
CA PRO A 173 -19.13 5.30 10.81
C PRO A 173 -18.92 4.11 11.76
N ASP A 174 -18.48 2.97 11.24
CA ASP A 174 -18.18 1.77 12.01
C ASP A 174 -16.97 1.03 11.40
N LEU A 175 -15.99 0.74 12.25
CA LEU A 175 -14.77 -0.02 11.94
C LEU A 175 -14.72 -1.36 12.70
N SER A 176 -15.74 -1.68 13.48
CA SER A 176 -15.82 -2.95 14.21
C SER A 176 -15.93 -4.14 13.25
N GLY A 177 -15.49 -5.31 13.71
CA GLY A 177 -15.50 -6.55 12.94
C GLY A 177 -14.53 -6.57 11.74
N LEU A 178 -13.71 -5.54 11.55
CA LEU A 178 -12.63 -5.57 10.56
C LEU A 178 -11.51 -6.54 10.99
N PRO A 179 -10.78 -7.12 10.03
CA PRO A 179 -9.76 -8.09 10.35
C PRO A 179 -8.61 -7.44 11.10
N PRO A 180 -7.85 -8.23 11.88
CA PRO A 180 -6.65 -7.75 12.52
C PRO A 180 -5.69 -7.05 11.56
N ALA A 181 -5.05 -5.97 12.01
CA ALA A 181 -4.31 -5.05 11.16
C ALA A 181 -2.84 -4.86 11.57
N LEU A 182 -1.95 -4.80 10.58
CA LEU A 182 -0.63 -4.18 10.70
C LEU A 182 -0.68 -2.83 9.98
N VAL A 183 -0.37 -1.74 10.66
CA VAL A 183 -0.25 -0.40 10.07
C VAL A 183 1.20 0.04 10.16
N ILE A 184 1.79 0.44 9.05
CA ILE A 184 3.13 1.03 9.01
C ILE A 184 2.97 2.51 8.62
N THR A 185 3.62 3.41 9.34
CA THR A 185 3.65 4.84 9.04
C THR A 185 5.08 5.35 9.06
N CYS A 186 5.34 6.47 8.40
CA CYS A 186 6.66 7.08 8.28
C CYS A 186 6.64 8.48 8.87
N LYS A 187 7.65 8.90 9.64
CA LYS A 187 7.70 10.27 10.18
C LYS A 187 7.83 11.32 9.08
N LEU A 188 8.60 11.03 8.03
CA LEU A 188 8.87 11.95 6.93
C LEU A 188 7.91 11.70 5.75
N ASP A 189 6.61 11.67 6.07
CA ASP A 189 5.53 11.35 5.13
C ASP A 189 4.30 12.22 5.43
N PRO A 190 3.75 12.95 4.44
CA PRO A 190 2.49 13.69 4.61
C PRO A 190 1.33 12.83 5.18
N LEU A 191 1.29 11.53 4.87
CA LEU A 191 0.23 10.60 5.26
C LEU A 191 0.35 10.08 6.70
N ALA A 192 1.40 10.45 7.44
CA ALA A 192 1.70 9.85 8.74
C ALA A 192 0.57 10.02 9.76
N SER A 193 -0.01 11.23 9.83
CA SER A 193 -1.06 11.55 10.82
C SER A 193 -2.34 10.78 10.55
N GLU A 194 -2.78 10.71 9.29
CA GLU A 194 -4.01 10.01 8.94
C GLU A 194 -3.86 8.49 9.10
N GLY A 195 -2.71 7.91 8.71
CA GLY A 195 -2.44 6.49 8.94
C GLY A 195 -2.41 6.13 10.43
N ALA A 196 -1.84 6.99 11.27
CA ALA A 196 -1.85 6.82 12.72
C ALA A 196 -3.26 6.97 13.30
N ALA A 197 -4.04 7.94 12.83
CA ALA A 197 -5.43 8.12 13.22
C ALA A 197 -6.29 6.90 12.85
N TYR A 198 -6.06 6.30 11.68
CA TYR A 198 -6.78 5.08 11.27
C TYR A 198 -6.40 3.87 12.13
N ALA A 199 -5.11 3.71 12.47
CA ALA A 199 -4.67 2.67 13.40
C ALA A 199 -5.39 2.81 14.76
N GLU A 200 -5.54 4.03 15.26
CA GLU A 200 -6.23 4.29 16.53
C GLU A 200 -7.75 4.10 16.45
N ALA A 201 -8.36 4.51 15.33
CA ALA A 201 -9.78 4.30 15.08
C ALA A 201 -10.12 2.79 15.03
N LEU A 202 -9.28 1.98 14.39
CA LEU A 202 -9.39 0.52 14.38
C LEU A 202 -9.29 -0.06 15.80
N ARG A 203 -8.31 0.37 16.61
CA ARG A 203 -8.17 -0.08 18.01
C ARG A 203 -9.39 0.27 18.84
N SER A 204 -9.87 1.51 18.71
CA SER A 204 -11.05 2.00 19.41
C SER A 204 -12.31 1.20 19.05
N ALA A 205 -12.38 0.67 17.83
CA ALA A 205 -13.45 -0.22 17.36
C ALA A 205 -13.26 -1.70 17.74
N GLY A 206 -12.25 -2.03 18.56
CA GLY A 206 -11.99 -3.38 19.04
C GLY A 206 -11.17 -4.26 18.08
N VAL A 207 -10.60 -3.70 17.01
CA VAL A 207 -9.73 -4.44 16.08
C VAL A 207 -8.35 -4.61 16.71
N ARG A 208 -7.75 -5.80 16.55
CA ARG A 208 -6.35 -6.05 16.95
C ARG A 208 -5.41 -5.32 15.99
N VAL A 209 -4.67 -4.33 16.47
CA VAL A 209 -3.78 -3.50 15.63
C VAL A 209 -2.33 -3.50 16.12
N GLU A 210 -1.41 -3.89 15.24
CA GLU A 210 0.04 -3.65 15.37
C GLU A 210 0.36 -2.38 14.56
N HIS A 211 0.94 -1.35 15.18
CA HIS A 211 1.30 -0.11 14.48
C HIS A 211 2.80 0.13 14.62
N LEU A 212 3.49 0.19 13.48
CA LEU A 212 4.92 0.47 13.39
C LEU A 212 5.09 1.88 12.82
N HIS A 213 5.66 2.78 13.63
CA HIS A 213 5.99 4.13 13.19
C HIS A 213 7.50 4.24 12.94
N GLU A 214 7.89 4.48 11.69
CA GLU A 214 9.28 4.58 11.26
C GLU A 214 9.79 6.02 11.42
N PRO A 215 10.68 6.29 12.39
CA PRO A 215 11.08 7.65 12.71
C PRO A 215 11.95 8.33 11.65
N ASP A 216 12.62 7.55 10.80
CA ASP A 216 13.62 8.06 9.86
C ASP A 216 13.27 7.78 8.39
N MET A 217 12.12 7.15 8.13
CA MET A 217 11.74 6.73 6.78
C MET A 217 10.82 7.74 6.09
N ILE A 218 10.90 7.75 4.76
CA ILE A 218 10.03 8.52 3.85
C ILE A 218 8.92 7.65 3.29
N HIS A 219 7.92 8.27 2.65
CA HIS A 219 6.91 7.53 1.88
C HIS A 219 7.56 6.69 0.76
N GLY A 220 7.05 5.46 0.55
CA GLY A 220 7.51 4.60 -0.55
C GLY A 220 8.80 3.81 -0.28
N TYR A 221 9.45 3.99 0.88
CA TYR A 221 10.75 3.37 1.19
C TYR A 221 10.73 1.84 1.09
N ILE A 222 9.57 1.20 1.28
CA ILE A 222 9.45 -0.26 1.31
C ILE A 222 9.84 -0.91 -0.04
N ARG A 223 9.81 -0.14 -1.14
CA ARG A 223 10.23 -0.60 -2.48
C ARG A 223 11.70 -0.32 -2.77
N MET A 224 12.36 0.45 -1.93
CA MET A 224 13.73 0.95 -2.15
C MET A 224 14.79 0.02 -1.53
N ASN A 225 14.56 -1.29 -1.52
CA ASN A 225 15.42 -2.27 -0.87
C ASN A 225 16.89 -2.23 -1.32
N GLY A 226 17.16 -1.88 -2.58
CA GLY A 226 18.52 -1.75 -3.09
C GLY A 226 19.32 -0.62 -2.44
N VAL A 227 18.65 0.34 -1.79
CA VAL A 227 19.28 1.55 -1.23
C VAL A 227 18.85 1.88 0.21
N VAL A 228 17.76 1.29 0.71
CA VAL A 228 17.24 1.46 2.07
C VAL A 228 17.17 0.12 2.80
N SER A 229 18.10 -0.11 3.71
CA SER A 229 18.19 -1.38 4.47
C SER A 229 16.96 -1.66 5.34
N ARG A 230 16.26 -0.61 5.81
CA ARG A 230 15.01 -0.76 6.59
C ARG A 230 13.90 -1.45 5.80
N ALA A 231 13.86 -1.31 4.48
CA ALA A 231 12.84 -1.93 3.63
C ALA A 231 12.75 -3.45 3.84
N ARG A 232 13.89 -4.15 3.89
CA ARG A 232 13.93 -5.60 4.14
C ARG A 232 13.35 -5.96 5.49
N LYS A 233 13.73 -5.23 6.53
CA LYS A 233 13.21 -5.48 7.88
C LYS A 233 11.69 -5.27 7.91
N SER A 234 11.17 -4.33 7.13
CA SER A 234 9.72 -4.07 7.07
C SER A 234 8.98 -5.17 6.32
N TRP A 235 9.62 -5.80 5.31
CA TRP A 235 9.10 -7.04 4.74
C TRP A 235 9.07 -8.18 5.77
N ASP A 236 10.09 -8.30 6.63
CA ASP A 236 10.08 -9.27 7.74
C ASP A 236 8.98 -9.00 8.75
N ASP A 237 8.73 -7.72 9.07
CA ASP A 237 7.63 -7.31 9.95
C ASP A 237 6.26 -7.70 9.37
N CYS A 238 6.02 -7.40 8.10
CA CYS A 238 4.82 -7.82 7.37
C CYS A 238 4.69 -9.35 7.34
N ALA A 239 5.77 -10.06 7.04
CA ALA A 239 5.78 -11.51 6.96
C ALA A 239 5.51 -12.19 8.32
N ARG A 240 6.12 -11.68 9.40
CA ARG A 240 5.84 -12.13 10.77
C ARG A 240 4.37 -11.98 11.10
N PHE A 241 3.81 -10.79 10.83
CA PHE A 241 2.40 -10.52 11.06
C PHE A 241 1.52 -11.49 10.27
N LEU A 242 1.75 -11.63 8.96
CA LEU A 242 0.97 -12.50 8.09
C LEU A 242 1.05 -13.97 8.52
N ARG A 243 2.24 -14.50 8.82
CA ARG A 243 2.38 -15.88 9.33
C ARG A 243 1.55 -16.11 10.58
N ARG A 244 1.55 -15.17 11.51
CA ARG A 244 0.78 -15.29 12.75
C ARG A 244 -0.72 -15.35 12.48
N GLU A 245 -1.24 -14.51 11.57
CA GLU A 245 -2.69 -14.42 11.32
C GLU A 245 -3.21 -15.43 10.30
N LEU A 246 -2.35 -15.94 9.40
CA LEU A 246 -2.71 -16.86 8.34
C LEU A 246 -2.46 -18.33 8.72
N THR A 247 -1.78 -18.59 9.83
CA THR A 247 -1.65 -19.96 10.35
C THR A 247 -2.97 -20.36 11.02
N PRO A 248 -3.62 -21.46 10.59
CA PRO A 248 -4.83 -21.93 11.25
C PRO A 248 -4.55 -22.21 12.73
N HIS A 249 -5.35 -21.62 13.63
CA HIS A 249 -5.39 -22.07 15.02
C HIS A 249 -6.11 -23.42 15.03
N VAL A 250 -5.33 -24.50 15.21
CA VAL A 250 -5.84 -25.87 15.43
C VAL A 250 -6.49 -25.96 16.79
#